data_AF-A0A1Y4F3B0-F1
#
_entry.id   AF-A0A1Y4F3B0-F1
#
_cell.length_a   1.000
_cell.length_b   1.000
_cell.length_c   1.000
_cell.angle_alpha   90.00
_cell.angle_beta   90.00
_cell.angle_gamma   90.00
#
_symmetry.space_group_name_H-M   'P 1'
#
loop_
_entity.id
_entity.type
_entity.pdbx_description
1 polymer ?
#
loop_
_entity_poly.entity_id
_entity_poly.type
_entity_poly.pdbx_seq_one_letter_code
_entity_poly.pdbx_strand_id
1 'polypeptide(L)'
;MSVCKYPESICPHMTVVKGKSYCGATPCQLTGELPKRTNAGKIRDMKDEELAEIIMCPFDTEPTVCNKDGCIQCCLEWLQRPAED
;
A
#
# COMPACT_ATOMS: atom_id res chain seq x y z
N MET A 1 5.85 -9.62 13.64
CA MET A 1 4.71 -10.55 13.47
C MET A 1 4.16 -10.88 14.84
N SER A 2 2.94 -10.44 15.15
CA SER A 2 2.25 -10.81 16.40
C SER A 2 1.53 -12.15 16.23
N VAL A 3 1.37 -12.90 17.33
CA VAL A 3 0.56 -14.12 17.35
C VAL A 3 -0.88 -13.75 16.97
N CYS A 4 -1.47 -14.54 16.08
CA CYS A 4 -2.80 -14.26 15.57
C CYS A 4 -3.85 -14.44 16.66
N LYS A 5 -4.67 -13.40 16.88
CA LYS A 5 -5.76 -13.42 17.85
C LYS A 5 -6.94 -14.30 17.40
N TYR A 6 -7.01 -14.64 16.11
CA TYR A 6 -8.11 -15.38 15.50
C TYR A 6 -7.58 -16.53 14.61
N PRO A 7 -6.99 -17.58 15.20
CA PRO A 7 -6.30 -18.64 14.45
C PRO A 7 -7.22 -19.48 13.55
N GLU A 8 -8.53 -19.45 13.77
CA GLU A 8 -9.53 -20.19 12.98
C GLU A 8 -10.20 -19.34 11.88
N SER A 9 -9.79 -18.08 11.72
CA SER A 9 -10.30 -17.21 10.65
C SER A 9 -9.45 -17.32 9.38
N ILE A 10 -10.07 -17.14 8.21
CA ILE A 10 -9.35 -17.11 6.92
C ILE A 10 -8.63 -15.77 6.82
N CYS A 11 -7.33 -15.73 7.15
CA CYS A 11 -6.52 -14.53 6.95
C CYS A 11 -5.66 -14.71 5.68
N PRO A 12 -5.76 -13.80 4.68
CA PRO A 12 -5.02 -13.92 3.41
C PRO A 12 -3.49 -13.87 3.57
N HIS A 13 -2.99 -13.39 4.72
CA HIS A 13 -1.57 -13.35 5.07
C HIS A 13 -1.29 -14.08 6.39
N MET A 14 -1.91 -15.25 6.60
CA MET A 14 -1.59 -16.11 7.75
C MET A 14 -0.36 -16.95 7.45
N THR A 15 0.60 -16.98 8.39
CA THR A 15 1.75 -17.90 8.35
C THR A 15 1.75 -18.77 9.60
N VAL A 16 1.94 -20.07 9.44
CA VAL A 16 2.05 -21.02 10.56
C VAL A 16 3.52 -21.35 10.78
N VAL A 17 4.05 -21.03 11.96
CA VAL A 17 5.43 -21.38 12.35
C VAL A 17 5.37 -22.17 13.66
N LYS A 18 5.86 -23.42 13.63
CA LYS A 18 5.89 -24.33 14.80
C LYS A 18 4.52 -24.47 15.50
N GLY A 19 3.44 -24.58 14.71
CA GLY A 19 2.08 -24.72 15.23
C GLY A 19 1.45 -23.44 15.78
N LYS A 20 2.12 -22.28 15.68
CA LYS A 20 1.56 -20.97 16.03
C LYS A 20 1.22 -20.19 14.75
N SER A 21 0.00 -19.65 14.70
CA SER A 21 -0.44 -18.81 13.59
C SER A 21 -0.03 -17.36 13.84
N TYR A 22 0.55 -16.72 12.82
CA TYR A 22 0.91 -15.31 12.80
C TYR A 22 0.11 -14.64 11.70
N CYS A 23 -0.47 -13.50 12.01
CA CYS A 23 -1.27 -12.73 11.06
C CYS A 23 -0.48 -11.46 10.69
N GLY A 24 -0.44 -11.15 9.38
CA GLY A 24 0.04 -9.86 8.90
C GLY A 24 -0.78 -8.69 9.45
N ALA A 25 -0.38 -7.46 9.15
CA ALA A 25 -1.07 -6.25 9.63
C ALA A 25 -2.52 -6.12 9.14
N THR A 26 -2.92 -6.90 8.12
CA THR A 26 -4.28 -6.91 7.59
C THR A 26 -5.24 -7.61 8.58
N PRO A 27 -6.31 -6.94 9.04
CA PRO A 27 -7.29 -7.54 9.95
C PRO A 27 -7.90 -8.83 9.35
N CYS A 28 -7.90 -9.90 10.12
CA CYS A 28 -8.58 -11.14 9.72
C CYS A 28 -10.09 -10.86 9.62
N GLN A 29 -10.69 -11.12 8.45
CA GLN A 29 -12.12 -10.99 8.28
C GLN A 29 -12.81 -12.27 8.78
N LEU A 30 -13.66 -12.13 9.79
CA LEU A 30 -14.42 -13.22 10.41
C LEU A 30 -15.49 -13.82 9.47
N THR A 31 -15.75 -13.21 8.31
CA THR A 31 -16.88 -13.53 7.43
C THR A 31 -16.52 -14.45 6.27
N GLY A 32 -15.25 -14.85 6.09
CA GLY A 32 -14.81 -15.69 4.97
C GLY A 32 -14.91 -15.02 3.59
N GLU A 33 -15.46 -13.82 3.52
CA GLU A 33 -15.41 -12.96 2.34
C GLU A 33 -14.06 -12.25 2.34
N LEU A 34 -13.37 -12.23 1.19
CA LEU A 34 -12.23 -11.33 1.02
C LEU A 34 -12.73 -9.88 1.08
N PRO A 35 -11.97 -8.95 1.67
CA PRO A 35 -12.37 -7.55 1.68
C PRO A 35 -12.65 -7.12 0.25
N LYS A 36 -13.85 -6.60 -0.03
CA LYS A 36 -14.18 -6.08 -1.36
C LYS A 36 -13.09 -5.09 -1.75
N ARG A 37 -12.38 -5.39 -2.84
CA ARG A 37 -11.27 -4.54 -3.33
C ARG A 37 -11.83 -3.15 -3.61
N THR A 38 -11.46 -2.18 -2.79
CA THR A 38 -11.84 -0.79 -2.99
C THR A 38 -10.94 -0.17 -4.07
N ASN A 39 -11.36 0.95 -4.66
CA ASN A 39 -10.47 1.70 -5.55
C ASN A 39 -9.20 2.17 -4.82
N ALA A 40 -9.29 2.48 -3.52
CA ALA A 40 -8.12 2.74 -2.69
C ALA A 40 -7.18 1.53 -2.58
N GLY A 41 -7.72 0.30 -2.48
CA GLY A 41 -6.93 -0.92 -2.55
C GLY A 41 -6.20 -1.06 -3.88
N LYS A 42 -6.89 -0.80 -5.00
CA LYS A 42 -6.27 -0.81 -6.33
C LYS A 42 -5.09 0.17 -6.43
N ILE A 43 -5.22 1.37 -5.86
CA ILE A 43 -4.15 2.39 -5.87
C ILE A 43 -2.94 1.94 -5.06
N ARG A 44 -3.15 1.29 -3.89
CA ARG A 44 -2.02 0.75 -3.09
C ARG A 44 -1.25 -0.37 -3.78
N ASP A 45 -1.89 -1.06 -4.72
CA ASP A 45 -1.29 -2.15 -5.48
C ASP A 45 -0.63 -1.65 -6.79
N MET A 46 -0.77 -0.38 -7.15
CA MET A 46 -0.15 0.20 -8.35
C MET A 46 1.35 0.31 -8.17
N LYS A 47 2.09 0.17 -9.27
CA LYS A 47 3.51 0.50 -9.30
C LYS A 47 3.72 2.00 -9.31
N ASP A 48 4.89 2.44 -8.90
CA ASP A 48 5.23 3.87 -8.87
C ASP A 48 5.08 4.52 -10.25
N GLU A 49 5.41 3.80 -11.34
CA GLU A 49 5.23 4.32 -12.70
C GLU A 49 3.76 4.54 -13.06
N GLU A 50 2.89 3.58 -12.72
CA GLU A 50 1.45 3.68 -12.97
C GLU A 50 0.82 4.77 -12.11
N LEU A 51 1.30 4.92 -10.88
CA LEU A 51 0.82 5.92 -9.95
C LEU A 51 1.28 7.33 -10.38
N ALA A 52 2.51 7.48 -10.89
CA ALA A 52 3.06 8.75 -11.38
C ALA A 52 2.24 9.37 -12.53
N GLU A 53 1.53 8.56 -13.32
CA GLU A 53 0.67 9.02 -14.41
C GLU A 53 -0.66 9.62 -13.94
N ILE A 54 -1.13 9.27 -12.73
CA ILE A 54 -2.49 9.61 -12.27
C ILE A 54 -2.53 10.51 -11.02
N ILE A 55 -1.40 10.67 -10.31
CA ILE A 55 -1.33 11.57 -9.15
C ILE A 55 -1.14 13.02 -9.56
N MET A 56 -1.56 13.92 -8.68
CA MET A 56 -1.33 15.35 -8.85
C MET A 56 0.16 15.67 -8.82
N CYS A 57 0.58 16.62 -9.65
CA CYS A 57 1.97 17.02 -9.72
C CYS A 57 2.47 17.55 -8.38
N PRO A 58 3.61 17.04 -7.84
CA PRO A 58 4.22 17.63 -6.66
C PRO A 58 4.52 19.12 -6.84
N PHE A 59 4.81 19.59 -8.06
CA PHE A 59 4.98 21.02 -8.35
C PHE A 59 3.75 21.87 -8.00
N ASP A 60 2.54 21.36 -8.29
CA ASP A 60 1.30 22.12 -8.10
C ASP A 60 0.95 22.26 -6.61
N THR A 61 1.43 21.35 -5.77
CA THR A 61 1.27 21.42 -4.31
C THR A 61 2.45 22.10 -3.63
N GLU A 62 3.67 21.78 -4.06
CA GLU A 62 4.92 22.27 -3.51
C GLU A 62 5.94 22.53 -4.64
N PRO A 63 6.00 23.77 -5.16
CA PRO A 63 6.85 24.11 -6.30
C PRO A 63 8.35 23.86 -6.08
N THR A 64 8.79 23.75 -4.82
CA THR A 64 10.19 23.47 -4.45
C THR A 64 10.58 22.00 -4.59
N VAL A 65 9.61 21.09 -4.68
CA VAL A 65 9.86 19.64 -4.80
C VAL A 65 10.20 19.24 -6.24
N CYS A 66 9.81 20.06 -7.22
CA CYS A 66 9.71 19.66 -8.62
C CYS A 66 10.00 20.79 -9.61
N ASN A 67 10.33 20.48 -10.86
CA ASN A 67 10.29 21.42 -11.98
C ASN A 67 9.06 21.16 -12.86
N LYS A 68 8.39 22.22 -13.31
CA LYS A 68 7.12 22.18 -14.06
C LYS A 68 7.20 21.39 -15.37
N ASP A 69 8.34 21.42 -16.06
CA ASP A 69 8.48 20.86 -17.42
C ASP A 69 8.53 19.32 -17.46
N GLY A 70 8.61 18.64 -16.30
CA GLY A 70 8.85 17.19 -16.21
C GLY A 70 8.00 16.49 -15.16
N CYS A 71 6.71 16.85 -15.04
CA CYS A 71 5.87 16.42 -13.93
C CYS A 71 5.79 14.89 -13.71
N ILE A 72 5.60 14.08 -14.76
CA ILE A 72 5.51 12.60 -14.62
C ILE A 72 6.84 12.03 -14.07
N GLN A 73 7.96 12.47 -14.65
CA GLN A 73 9.29 12.06 -14.20
C GLN A 73 9.53 12.45 -12.74
N CYS A 74 9.13 13.66 -12.39
CA CYS A 74 9.21 14.18 -11.03
C CYS A 74 8.30 13.44 -10.04
N CYS A 75 7.08 13.08 -10.44
CA CYS A 75 6.17 12.23 -9.66
C CYS A 75 6.82 10.88 -9.35
N LEU A 76 7.43 10.25 -10.35
CA LEU A 76 8.12 8.97 -10.18
C LEU A 76 9.29 9.09 -9.20
N GLU A 77 10.14 10.10 -9.38
CA GLU A 77 11.26 10.37 -8.49
C GLU A 77 10.81 10.68 -7.06
N TRP A 78 9.66 11.33 -6.89
CA TRP A 78 9.08 11.62 -5.59
C TRP A 78 8.53 10.35 -4.92
N LEU A 79 7.80 9.51 -5.65
CA LEU A 79 7.23 8.24 -5.14
C LEU A 79 8.30 7.27 -4.66
N GLN A 80 9.48 7.28 -5.31
CA GLN A 80 10.60 6.40 -4.98
C GLN A 80 11.45 6.90 -3.79
N ARG A 81 11.18 8.09 -3.25
CA ARG A 81 11.89 8.61 -2.07
C ARG A 81 11.44 7.88 -0.80
N PRO A 82 12.30 7.82 0.23
CA PRO A 82 11.87 7.39 1.57
C PRO A 82 10.74 8.28 2.08
N ALA A 83 9.75 7.67 2.72
CA ALA A 83 8.74 8.43 3.45
C ALA A 83 9.39 9.17 4.63
N GLU A 84 8.95 10.40 4.87
CA GLU A 84 9.28 11.13 6.10
C GLU A 84 8.48 10.54 7.28
N ASP A 85 9.09 10.53 8.48
CA ASP A 85 8.53 9.99 9.72
C ASP A 85 7.54 10.95 10.42
#